data_AF-A0A9W4WCP6-F1
#
_entry.id   AF-A0A9W4WCP6-F1
#
_cell.length_a   1.000
_cell.length_b   1.000
_cell.length_c   1.000
_cell.angle_alpha   90.00
_cell.angle_beta   90.00
_cell.angle_gamma   90.00
#
_symmetry.space_group_name_H-M   'P 1'
#
loop_
_entity.id
_entity.type
_entity.pdbx_description
1 polymer ?
#
loop_
_entity_poly.entity_id
_entity_poly.type
_entity_poly.pdbx_seq_one_letter_code
_entity_poly.pdbx_strand_id
1 'polypeptide(L)'
;MSLLTNPDGTVKVYATVDDQEEKILAAYNGVGSAMRGTKEIKAAGATNAVYYNLTHSTCPAWLKAAVRTDAAYCEGRAAAFEARAKALRAKAASLNTEAADHELAAQFWRLDIPSEDVPSGPKM
;
A
#
# COMPACT_ATOMS: atom_id res chain seq x y z
N MET A 1 23.54 -9.75 0.22
CA MET A 1 22.07 -9.75 0.39
C MET A 1 21.67 -8.43 1.02
N SER A 2 20.64 -7.76 0.49
CA SER A 2 20.17 -6.47 1.02
C SER A 2 19.64 -6.67 2.46
N LEU A 3 20.00 -5.79 3.38
CA LEU A 3 19.51 -5.83 4.76
C LEU A 3 18.01 -5.48 4.84
N LEU A 4 17.51 -4.73 3.85
CA LEU A 4 16.16 -4.16 3.75
C LEU A 4 15.16 -5.09 3.05
N THR A 5 15.60 -6.24 2.58
CA THR A 5 14.80 -7.16 1.76
C THR A 5 14.98 -8.57 2.29
N ASN A 6 13.90 -9.32 2.43
CA ASN A 6 13.93 -10.71 2.87
C ASN A 6 14.37 -11.62 1.70
N PRO A 7 14.77 -12.88 1.97
CA PRO A 7 15.17 -13.82 0.92
C PRO A 7 14.06 -14.13 -0.11
N ASP A 8 12.80 -13.96 0.26
CA ASP A 8 11.63 -14.12 -0.61
C ASP A 8 11.33 -12.87 -1.47
N GLY A 9 12.17 -11.84 -1.40
CA GLY A 9 12.00 -10.58 -2.13
C GLY A 9 11.04 -9.58 -1.46
N THR A 10 10.43 -9.92 -0.32
CA THR A 10 9.57 -8.99 0.40
C THR A 10 10.39 -7.89 1.09
N VAL A 11 9.92 -6.65 0.99
CA VAL A 11 10.61 -5.49 1.57
C VAL A 11 10.28 -5.31 3.04
N LYS A 12 11.30 -5.01 3.85
CA LYS A 12 11.13 -4.64 5.26
C LYS A 12 10.66 -3.18 5.35
N VAL A 13 9.75 -2.90 6.25
CA VAL A 13 9.10 -1.57 6.36
C VAL A 13 9.59 -0.75 7.56
N TYR A 14 10.33 -1.37 8.46
CA TYR A 14 10.97 -0.70 9.59
C TYR A 14 12.48 -0.90 9.55
N ALA A 15 13.23 0.12 9.91
CA ALA A 15 14.66 0.03 10.12
C ALA A 15 15.03 0.62 11.47
N THR A 16 15.89 -0.08 12.20
CA THR A 16 16.62 0.47 13.35
C THR A 16 17.93 1.04 12.85
N VAL A 17 18.20 2.28 13.22
CA VAL A 17 19.34 3.05 12.78
C VAL A 17 20.07 3.65 13.97
N ASP A 18 21.35 3.94 13.80
CA ASP A 18 22.05 4.94 14.61
C ASP A 18 21.83 6.29 13.94
N ASP A 19 21.09 7.19 14.60
CA ASP A 19 20.74 8.48 14.03
C ASP A 19 21.91 9.48 14.06
N GLN A 20 22.91 9.27 14.93
CA GLN A 20 24.11 10.12 14.95
C GLN A 20 25.10 9.73 13.85
N GLU A 21 25.27 8.43 13.60
CA GLU A 21 26.18 7.92 12.57
C GLU A 21 25.52 7.78 11.18
N GLU A 22 24.23 8.11 11.06
CA GLU A 22 23.41 7.91 9.85
C GLU A 22 23.53 6.49 9.27
N LYS A 23 23.49 5.49 10.16
CA LYS A 23 23.76 4.09 9.81
C LYS A 23 22.59 3.18 10.07
N ILE A 24 22.27 2.31 9.11
CA ILE A 24 21.26 1.27 9.30
C ILE A 24 21.88 0.10 10.06
N LEU A 25 21.32 -0.21 11.24
CA LEU A 25 21.79 -1.29 12.11
C LEU A 25 21.03 -2.60 11.84
N ALA A 26 19.72 -2.51 11.67
CA ALA A 26 18.85 -3.65 11.42
C ALA A 26 17.55 -3.22 10.72
N ALA A 27 16.83 -4.18 10.12
CA ALA A 27 15.53 -3.92 9.51
C ALA A 27 14.55 -5.06 9.73
N TYR A 28 13.26 -4.73 9.75
CA TYR A 28 12.17 -5.57 10.21
C TYR A 28 10.89 -5.37 9.39
N ASN A 29 10.04 -6.40 9.36
CA ASN A 29 8.74 -6.37 8.67
C ASN A 29 7.61 -5.74 9.50
N GLY A 30 7.78 -5.59 10.81
CA GLY A 30 6.70 -5.12 11.69
C GLY A 30 7.20 -4.31 12.88
N VAL A 31 6.32 -3.45 13.39
CA VAL A 31 6.61 -2.52 14.50
C VAL A 31 7.03 -3.26 15.78
N GLY A 32 6.37 -4.37 16.13
CA GLY A 32 6.70 -5.14 17.33
C GLY A 32 8.11 -5.73 17.28
N SER A 33 8.52 -6.25 16.12
CA SER A 33 9.88 -6.74 15.89
C SER A 33 10.91 -5.62 15.91
N ALA A 34 10.59 -4.46 15.33
CA ALA A 34 11.46 -3.29 15.34
C ALA A 34 11.65 -2.72 16.75
N MET A 35 10.58 -2.64 17.55
CA MET A 35 10.66 -2.21 18.95
C MET A 35 11.53 -3.14 19.78
N ARG A 36 11.29 -4.46 19.69
CA ARG A 36 12.08 -5.46 20.41
C ARG A 36 13.54 -5.44 19.97
N GLY A 37 13.80 -5.47 18.66
CA GLY A 37 15.14 -5.46 18.12
C GLY A 37 15.91 -4.18 18.46
N THR A 38 15.25 -3.01 18.44
CA THR A 38 15.87 -1.75 18.89
C THR A 38 16.25 -1.80 20.37
N LYS A 39 15.40 -2.40 21.21
CA LYS A 39 15.70 -2.56 22.65
C LYS A 39 16.92 -3.47 22.87
N GLU A 40 17.00 -4.57 22.12
CA GLU A 40 18.14 -5.50 22.17
C GLU A 40 19.43 -4.82 21.67
N ILE A 41 19.36 -4.06 20.58
CA ILE A 41 20.48 -3.28 20.04
C ILE A 41 20.97 -2.22 21.04
N LYS A 42 20.05 -1.52 21.72
CA LYS A 42 20.41 -0.61 22.81
C LYS A 42 21.10 -1.31 23.97
N ALA A 43 20.59 -2.48 24.37
CA ALA A 43 21.20 -3.29 25.42
C ALA A 43 22.61 -3.78 25.05
N ALA A 44 22.90 -3.94 23.75
CA ALA A 44 24.21 -4.30 23.23
C ALA A 44 25.18 -3.10 23.09
N GLY A 45 24.78 -1.88 23.48
CA GLY A 45 25.64 -0.71 23.55
C GLY A 45 25.35 0.41 22.54
N ALA A 46 24.45 0.19 21.57
CA ALA A 46 24.04 1.22 20.63
C ALA A 46 22.93 2.10 21.23
N THR A 47 23.30 2.96 22.17
CA THR A 47 22.37 3.79 22.97
C THR A 47 21.51 4.73 22.12
N ASN A 48 22.04 5.20 20.98
CA ASN A 48 21.38 6.10 20.03
C ASN A 48 20.46 5.39 19.03
N ALA A 49 20.26 4.07 19.16
CA ALA A 49 19.45 3.33 18.20
C ALA A 49 17.99 3.82 18.20
N VAL A 50 17.46 4.20 17.05
CA VAL A 50 16.05 4.60 16.87
C VAL A 50 15.47 3.78 15.72
N TYR A 51 14.20 3.39 15.80
CA TYR A 51 13.54 2.77 14.66
C TYR A 51 12.64 3.75 13.92
N TYR A 52 12.64 3.65 12.60
CA TYR A 52 11.77 4.42 11.72
C TYR A 52 10.95 3.49 10.83
N ASN A 53 9.73 3.90 10.52
CA ASN A 53 8.98 3.32 9.43
C ASN A 53 9.46 3.95 8.11
N LEU A 54 10.05 3.14 7.24
CA LEU A 54 10.68 3.56 5.98
C LEU A 54 9.68 4.17 4.99
N THR A 55 8.39 3.92 5.17
CA THR A 55 7.31 4.39 4.29
C THR A 55 6.60 5.62 4.82
N HIS A 56 6.82 5.96 6.10
CA HIS A 56 6.13 7.06 6.73
C HIS A 56 6.73 8.40 6.30
N SER A 57 5.89 9.44 6.23
CA SER A 57 6.30 10.78 5.80
C SER A 57 7.42 11.36 6.68
N THR A 58 7.41 11.04 7.97
CA THR A 58 8.38 11.49 8.97
C THR A 58 9.71 10.74 8.96
N CYS A 59 9.90 9.74 8.08
CA CYS A 59 11.19 9.07 7.95
C CYS A 59 12.27 10.09 7.49
N PRO A 60 13.45 10.12 8.15
CA PRO A 60 14.52 11.07 7.84
C PRO A 60 14.92 11.05 6.35
N ALA A 61 15.32 12.21 5.83
CA ALA A 61 15.66 12.36 4.41
C ALA A 61 16.88 11.52 4.03
N TRP A 62 17.91 11.48 4.88
CA TRP A 62 19.11 10.66 4.69
C TRP A 62 18.73 9.17 4.60
N LEU A 63 17.84 8.69 5.48
CA LEU A 63 17.42 7.29 5.51
C LEU A 63 16.60 6.93 4.27
N LYS A 64 15.72 7.82 3.81
CA LYS A 64 15.01 7.66 2.52
C LYS A 64 15.98 7.58 1.35
N ALA A 65 17.03 8.42 1.34
CA ALA A 65 18.05 8.38 0.29
C ALA A 65 18.82 7.06 0.32
N ALA A 66 19.29 6.63 1.49
CA ALA A 66 19.98 5.35 1.67
C ALA A 66 19.13 4.17 1.17
N VAL A 67 17.87 4.10 1.58
CA VAL A 67 16.93 3.04 1.16
C VAL A 67 16.68 3.07 -0.35
N ARG A 68 16.65 4.26 -0.99
CA ARG A 68 16.48 4.39 -2.45
C ARG A 68 17.71 3.98 -3.26
N THR A 69 18.89 3.92 -2.64
CA THR A 69 20.10 3.38 -3.29
C THR A 69 20.13 1.85 -3.29
N ASP A 70 19.28 1.20 -2.48
CA ASP A 70 19.14 -0.26 -2.48
C ASP A 70 18.22 -0.71 -3.63
N ALA A 71 18.83 -1.26 -4.68
CA ALA A 71 18.12 -1.71 -5.87
C ALA A 71 17.07 -2.79 -5.55
N ALA A 72 17.42 -3.77 -4.70
CA ALA A 72 16.50 -4.85 -4.34
C ALA A 72 15.30 -4.32 -3.56
N TYR A 73 15.51 -3.32 -2.70
CA TYR A 73 14.41 -2.64 -2.02
C TYR A 73 13.49 -1.92 -3.02
N CYS A 74 14.07 -1.12 -3.92
CA CYS A 74 13.31 -0.38 -4.92
C CYS A 74 12.50 -1.31 -5.85
N GLU A 75 13.11 -2.40 -6.31
CA GLU A 75 12.44 -3.44 -7.11
C GLU A 75 11.29 -4.11 -6.34
N GLY A 76 11.52 -4.52 -5.10
CA GLY A 76 10.48 -5.11 -4.26
C GLY A 76 9.31 -4.16 -3.98
N ARG A 77 9.59 -2.86 -3.81
CA ARG A 77 8.56 -1.82 -3.69
C ARG A 77 7.77 -1.63 -4.97
N ALA A 78 8.44 -1.59 -6.12
CA ALA A 78 7.80 -1.46 -7.42
C ALA A 78 6.85 -2.63 -7.68
N ALA A 79 7.32 -3.87 -7.48
CA ALA A 79 6.52 -5.08 -7.62
C ALA A 79 5.26 -5.07 -6.74
N ALA A 80 5.37 -4.58 -5.49
CA ALA A 80 4.21 -4.45 -4.60
C ALA A 80 3.16 -3.44 -5.13
N PHE A 81 3.61 -2.31 -5.68
CA PHE A 81 2.70 -1.33 -6.30
C PHE A 81 2.05 -1.87 -7.57
N GLU A 82 2.80 -2.57 -8.41
CA GLU A 82 2.27 -3.21 -9.63
C GLU A 82 1.23 -4.28 -9.30
N ALA A 83 1.49 -5.13 -8.31
CA ALA A 83 0.54 -6.13 -7.83
C ALA A 83 -0.75 -5.47 -7.31
N ARG A 84 -0.62 -4.38 -6.55
CA ARG A 84 -1.78 -3.63 -6.04
C ARG A 84 -2.58 -2.99 -7.18
N ALA A 85 -1.90 -2.41 -8.16
CA ALA A 85 -2.55 -1.83 -9.34
C ALA A 85 -3.30 -2.90 -10.14
N LYS A 86 -2.72 -4.08 -10.33
CA LYS A 86 -3.37 -5.22 -10.98
C LYS A 86 -4.65 -5.66 -10.23
N ALA A 87 -4.58 -5.79 -8.91
CA ALA A 87 -5.73 -6.14 -8.09
C ALA A 87 -6.86 -5.08 -8.17
N LEU A 88 -6.51 -3.80 -8.18
CA LEU A 88 -7.48 -2.71 -8.34
C LEU A 88 -8.15 -2.72 -9.72
N ARG A 89 -7.40 -3.00 -10.79
CA ARG A 89 -7.97 -3.15 -12.13
C ARG A 89 -8.93 -4.31 -12.22
N ALA A 90 -8.60 -5.46 -11.62
CA ALA A 90 -9.50 -6.61 -11.56
C ALA A 90 -10.80 -6.28 -10.79
N LYS A 91 -10.69 -5.56 -9.66
CA LYS A 91 -11.86 -5.10 -8.91
C LYS A 91 -12.71 -4.12 -9.74
N ALA A 92 -12.10 -3.18 -10.44
CA ALA A 92 -12.82 -2.24 -11.30
C ALA A 92 -13.56 -2.95 -12.43
N ALA A 93 -12.96 -3.98 -13.05
CA ALA A 93 -13.64 -4.78 -14.06
C ALA A 93 -14.89 -5.47 -13.49
N SER A 94 -14.79 -6.08 -12.30
CA SER A 94 -15.93 -6.70 -11.62
C SER A 94 -17.06 -5.69 -11.34
N LEU A 95 -16.71 -4.50 -10.83
CA LEU A 95 -17.68 -3.45 -10.53
C LEU A 95 -18.35 -2.89 -11.80
N ASN A 96 -17.62 -2.80 -12.91
CA ASN A 96 -18.20 -2.37 -14.18
C ASN A 96 -19.22 -3.38 -14.71
N THR A 97 -18.96 -4.68 -14.56
CA THR A 97 -19.94 -5.72 -14.92
C THR A 97 -21.19 -5.62 -14.05
N GLU A 98 -21.03 -5.50 -12.73
CA GLU A 98 -22.15 -5.34 -11.80
C GLU A 98 -22.99 -4.09 -12.11
N ALA A 99 -22.33 -2.97 -12.45
CA ALA A 99 -23.01 -1.76 -12.89
C ALA A 99 -23.81 -1.99 -14.17
N ALA A 100 -23.25 -2.67 -15.17
CA ALA A 100 -23.94 -2.99 -16.42
C ALA A 100 -25.16 -3.90 -16.20
N ASP A 101 -25.07 -4.88 -15.29
CA ASP A 101 -26.19 -5.74 -14.92
C ASP A 101 -27.33 -4.93 -14.28
N HIS A 102 -26.99 -3.98 -13.40
CA HIS A 102 -27.97 -3.06 -12.80
C HIS A 102 -28.58 -2.10 -13.83
N GLU A 103 -27.79 -1.58 -14.78
CA GLU A 103 -28.28 -0.76 -15.88
C GLU A 103 -29.27 -1.52 -16.76
N LEU A 104 -28.97 -2.79 -17.07
CA LEU A 104 -29.84 -3.66 -17.83
C LEU A 104 -31.15 -3.96 -17.07
N ALA A 105 -31.06 -4.30 -15.78
CA ALA A 105 -32.24 -4.50 -14.94
C ALA A 105 -33.12 -3.24 -14.90
N ALA A 106 -32.52 -2.05 -14.78
CA ALA A 106 -33.25 -0.78 -14.80
C ALA A 106 -33.94 -0.55 -16.15
N GLN A 107 -33.34 -0.96 -17.28
CA GLN A 107 -33.98 -0.90 -18.59
C GLN A 107 -35.21 -1.81 -18.67
N PHE A 108 -35.12 -3.04 -18.16
CA PHE A 108 -36.28 -3.94 -18.09
C PHE A 108 -37.44 -3.30 -17.30
N TRP A 109 -37.15 -2.78 -16.11
CA TRP A 109 -38.17 -2.09 -15.30
C TRP A 109 -38.78 -0.86 -15.98
N ARG A 110 -38.01 -0.13 -16.79
CA ARG A 110 -38.54 1.02 -17.57
C ARG A 110 -39.47 0.59 -18.70
N LEU A 111 -39.30 -0.62 -19.25
CA LEU A 111 -40.15 -1.15 -20.31
C LEU A 111 -41.49 -1.68 -19.77
N ASP A 112 -41.53 -2.09 -18.50
CA ASP A 112 -42.75 -2.54 -17.82
C ASP A 112 -43.66 -1.40 -17.35
N ILE A 113 -43.31 -0.13 -17.62
CA ILE A 113 -44.20 1.00 -17.35
C ILE A 113 -45.41 0.91 -18.29
N PRO A 114 -46.64 0.71 -17.77
CA PRO A 114 -47.85 0.63 -18.59
C PRO A 114 -48.04 1.93 -19.39
N SER A 115 -48.42 1.83 -20.67
CA SER A 115 -48.60 3.00 -21.55
C SER A 115 -49.67 3.98 -21.06
N GLU A 116 -50.55 3.56 -20.15
CA GLU A 116 -51.64 4.37 -19.58
C GLU A 116 -51.18 5.32 -18.46
N ASP A 117 -49.99 5.11 -17.89
CA ASP A 117 -49.42 5.96 -16.81
C ASP A 117 -48.44 7.03 -17.34
N VAL A 118 -48.25 7.15 -18.66
CA VAL A 118 -47.59 8.32 -19.25
C VAL A 118 -48.59 9.48 -19.14
N PRO A 119 -48.33 10.53 -18.33
CA PRO A 119 -49.25 11.65 -18.27
C PRO A 119 -49.25 12.32 -19.63
N SER A 120 -50.32 12.11 -20.40
CA SER A 120 -50.61 12.92 -21.56
C SER A 120 -50.75 14.35 -21.06
N GLY A 121 -49.70 15.16 -21.26
CA GLY A 121 -49.74 16.59 -20.97
C GLY A 121 -50.99 17.23 -21.58
N PRO A 122 -51.43 18.39 -21.04
CA PRO A 122 -52.70 18.97 -21.43
C PRO A 122 -52.74 19.15 -22.95
N LYS A 123 -53.76 18.56 -23.60
CA LYS A 123 -54.05 18.84 -25.00
C LYS A 123 -54.38 20.32 -25.11
N MET A 124 -53.54 21.06 -25.84
CA MET A 124 -53.88 22.42 -26.29
C MET A 124 -55.13 22.38 -27.17
#